data_AF-A0A6U2FLR3-F1
#
_entry.id   AF-A0A6U2FLR3-F1
#
_cell.length_a   1.000
_cell.length_b   1.000
_cell.length_c   1.000
_cell.angle_alpha   90.00
_cell.angle_beta   90.00
_cell.angle_gamma   90.00
#
_symmetry.space_group_name_H-M   'P 1'
#
loop_
_entity.id
_entity.type
_entity.pdbx_description
1 polymer ?
#
loop_
_entity_poly.entity_id
_entity_poly.type
_entity_poly.pdbx_seq_one_letter_code
_entity_poly.pdbx_strand_id
1 'polypeptide(L)'
;MIFNIDEVTVYFPYDYIYKEQKDYMVELKRALDAKQHCMLEMPTGTGKTITLLSLITSYQIAHPEVPKLVYCTRTVPEMEKALEELDNLIKYRTKHLGDDGAKILALGLSSRRNMCVHPVISTESDRVTVDAKCRSITASWVRSRRDQDSNIEVCEFFDGFDQHGSQSLLEPGVYTLDNLRELGKKNRWCPYFTARHMIKFCNVVVYNYAYVIDPKISQLVSRDIEKESILVFDEAHNIDNVCIEALSVNFNKKTLEGANKNLATLGRAIEKCKETNKQQLEQEYARLVAGMRAE
;
A
#
# COMPACT_ATOMS: atom_id res chain seq x y z
N MET A 1 24.39 15.93 8.76
CA MET A 1 25.56 16.26 7.92
C MET A 1 25.15 16.37 6.44
N ILE A 2 25.81 17.24 5.69
CA ILE A 2 25.61 17.39 4.24
C ILE A 2 26.96 17.12 3.56
N PHE A 3 26.99 16.25 2.57
CA PHE A 3 28.20 15.90 1.82
C PHE A 3 27.86 15.49 0.39
N ASN A 4 28.86 15.45 -0.48
CA ASN A 4 28.66 15.06 -1.88
C ASN A 4 29.12 13.63 -2.15
N ILE A 5 28.35 12.92 -2.95
CA ILE A 5 28.76 11.69 -3.64
C ILE A 5 28.70 11.99 -5.13
N ASP A 6 29.88 12.18 -5.72
CA ASP A 6 30.04 12.73 -7.08
C ASP A 6 29.21 14.03 -7.23
N GLU A 7 28.27 14.07 -8.17
CA GLU A 7 27.37 15.20 -8.44
C GLU A 7 26.13 15.30 -7.53
N VAL A 8 25.91 14.35 -6.61
CA VAL A 8 24.72 14.33 -5.75
C VAL A 8 25.06 14.86 -4.35
N THR A 9 24.40 15.95 -3.95
CA THR A 9 24.45 16.46 -2.56
C THR A 9 23.51 15.66 -1.67
N VAL A 10 24.08 14.88 -0.76
CA VAL A 10 23.36 13.99 0.16
C VAL A 10 23.08 14.70 1.49
N TYR A 11 21.81 14.71 1.87
CA TYR A 11 21.36 15.17 3.18
C TYR A 11 21.23 13.99 4.13
N PHE A 12 22.13 13.89 5.11
CA PHE A 12 22.16 12.78 6.07
C PHE A 12 21.81 13.30 7.48
N PRO A 13 20.82 12.75 8.19
CA PRO A 13 20.28 13.36 9.41
C PRO A 13 21.10 13.11 10.68
N TYR A 14 22.34 12.62 10.54
CA TYR A 14 23.29 12.44 11.63
C TYR A 14 24.58 13.21 11.38
N ASP A 15 25.33 13.46 12.44
CA ASP A 15 26.57 14.25 12.39
C ASP A 15 27.78 13.43 11.90
N TYR A 16 27.68 12.10 11.91
CA TYR A 16 28.75 11.19 11.52
C TYR A 16 28.24 10.13 10.55
N ILE A 17 29.06 9.78 9.55
CA ILE A 17 28.82 8.69 8.60
C ILE A 17 29.96 7.67 8.72
N TYR A 18 29.59 6.39 8.75
CA TYR A 18 30.55 5.29 8.70
C TYR A 18 31.14 5.15 7.30
N LYS A 19 32.34 4.59 7.20
CA LYS A 19 32.98 4.34 5.90
C LYS A 19 32.13 3.38 5.06
N GLU A 20 31.60 2.34 5.68
CA GLU A 20 30.75 1.32 5.08
C GLU A 20 29.45 1.93 4.53
N GLN A 21 28.85 2.89 5.22
CA GLN A 21 27.67 3.61 4.74
C GLN A 21 28.01 4.44 3.49
N LYS A 22 29.17 5.09 3.46
CA LYS A 22 29.61 5.87 2.29
C LYS A 22 29.89 4.95 1.09
N ASP A 23 30.59 3.84 1.30
CA ASP A 23 30.87 2.86 0.27
C ASP A 23 29.56 2.27 -0.29
N TYR A 24 28.59 1.96 0.59
CA TYR A 24 27.25 1.53 0.21
C TYR A 24 26.52 2.56 -0.67
N MET A 25 26.57 3.84 -0.29
CA MET A 25 25.94 4.90 -1.07
C MET A 25 26.58 5.09 -2.45
N VAL A 26 27.91 4.94 -2.57
CA VAL A 26 28.62 5.03 -3.86
C VAL A 26 28.16 3.92 -4.80
N GLU A 27 28.09 2.66 -4.34
CA GLU A 27 27.64 1.55 -5.17
C GLU A 27 26.14 1.65 -5.51
N LEU A 28 25.31 2.11 -4.57
CA LEU A 28 23.90 2.35 -4.82
C LEU A 28 23.71 3.45 -5.88
N LYS A 29 24.45 4.56 -5.79
CA LYS A 29 24.42 5.63 -6.81
C LYS A 29 24.78 5.09 -8.19
N ARG A 30 25.87 4.33 -8.31
CA ARG A 30 26.28 3.73 -9.60
C ARG A 30 25.18 2.87 -10.22
N ALA A 31 24.45 2.11 -9.41
CA ALA A 31 23.33 1.31 -9.89
C ALA A 31 22.14 2.17 -10.37
N LEU A 32 21.85 3.26 -9.66
CA LEU A 32 20.83 4.23 -10.05
C LEU A 32 21.19 4.93 -11.37
N ASP A 33 22.42 5.42 -11.50
CA ASP A 33 22.93 6.08 -12.71
C ASP A 33 22.85 5.14 -13.94
N ALA A 34 23.21 3.86 -13.74
CA ALA A 34 23.18 2.84 -14.78
C ALA A 34 21.76 2.33 -15.10
N LYS A 35 20.75 2.66 -14.29
CA LYS A 35 19.39 2.12 -14.35
C LYS A 35 19.38 0.57 -14.32
N GLN A 36 20.21 -0.02 -13.45
CA GLN A 36 20.37 -1.47 -13.34
C GLN A 36 19.91 -1.99 -11.96
N HIS A 37 19.67 -3.30 -11.89
CA HIS A 37 19.45 -3.97 -10.62
C HIS A 37 20.77 -4.15 -9.89
N CYS A 38 20.77 -3.93 -8.57
CA CYS A 38 21.90 -4.21 -7.71
C CYS A 38 21.48 -5.01 -6.48
N MET A 39 22.37 -5.87 -6.01
CA MET A 39 22.23 -6.55 -4.72
C MET A 39 23.32 -6.02 -3.80
N LEU A 40 22.91 -5.34 -2.74
CA LEU A 40 23.82 -4.70 -1.80
C LEU A 40 23.66 -5.35 -0.42
N GLU A 41 24.76 -5.86 0.10
CA GLU A 41 24.82 -6.41 1.45
C GLU A 41 25.37 -5.34 2.40
N MET A 42 24.68 -5.12 3.52
CA MET A 42 25.21 -4.29 4.60
C MET A 42 24.90 -4.95 5.96
N PRO A 43 25.87 -5.02 6.89
CA PRO A 43 25.65 -5.63 8.19
C PRO A 43 24.53 -4.96 8.98
N THR A 44 23.81 -5.73 9.81
CA THR A 44 22.74 -5.21 10.65
C THR A 44 23.26 -4.18 11.67
N GLY A 45 22.42 -3.22 12.04
CA GLY A 45 22.76 -2.19 13.03
C GLY A 45 23.64 -1.04 12.51
N THR A 46 24.03 -1.05 11.24
CA THR A 46 24.86 0.00 10.62
C THR A 46 24.06 1.14 9.98
N GLY A 47 22.72 1.16 10.14
CA GLY A 47 21.86 2.23 9.60
C GLY A 47 21.60 2.12 8.10
N LYS A 48 21.23 0.92 7.62
CA LYS A 48 20.89 0.65 6.21
C LYS A 48 19.75 1.49 5.68
N THR A 49 18.65 1.47 6.40
CA THR A 49 17.43 2.15 6.03
C THR A 49 17.69 3.65 5.83
N ILE A 50 18.23 4.34 6.84
CA ILE A 50 18.55 5.76 6.72
C ILE A 50 19.60 6.08 5.64
N THR A 51 20.61 5.24 5.45
CA THR A 51 21.65 5.42 4.41
C THR A 51 21.02 5.39 3.02
N LEU A 52 20.19 4.37 2.77
CA LEU A 52 19.47 4.22 1.51
C LEU A 52 18.48 5.35 1.28
N LEU A 53 17.64 5.68 2.27
CA LEU A 53 16.64 6.74 2.16
C LEU A 53 17.30 8.11 1.92
N SER A 54 18.41 8.40 2.61
CA SER A 54 19.15 9.66 2.46
C SER A 54 19.69 9.81 1.04
N LEU A 55 20.29 8.74 0.47
CA LEU A 55 20.80 8.80 -0.90
C LEU A 55 19.66 8.92 -1.92
N ILE A 56 18.68 8.02 -1.90
CA ILE A 56 17.64 7.99 -2.95
C ILE A 56 16.83 9.28 -2.94
N THR A 57 16.43 9.77 -1.77
CA THR A 57 15.66 11.02 -1.72
C THR A 57 16.48 12.24 -2.10
N SER A 58 17.80 12.23 -1.87
CA SER A 58 18.71 13.28 -2.37
C SER A 58 18.94 13.15 -3.88
N TYR A 59 19.01 11.92 -4.40
CA TYR A 59 19.09 11.62 -5.82
C TYR A 59 17.86 12.15 -6.57
N GLN A 60 16.65 11.97 -6.01
CA GLN A 60 15.41 12.55 -6.56
C GLN A 60 15.39 14.09 -6.57
N ILE A 61 16.14 14.76 -5.69
CA ILE A 61 16.29 16.23 -5.75
C ILE A 61 17.18 16.62 -6.92
N ALA A 62 18.30 15.92 -7.11
CA ALA A 62 19.24 16.16 -8.20
C ALA A 62 18.66 15.75 -9.56
N HIS A 63 17.77 14.75 -9.58
CA HIS A 63 17.16 14.15 -10.75
C HIS A 63 15.62 14.12 -10.63
N PRO A 64 14.92 15.25 -10.86
CA PRO A 64 13.47 15.33 -10.76
C PRO A 64 12.69 14.43 -11.73
N GLU A 65 13.37 13.92 -12.77
CA GLU A 65 12.83 12.91 -13.70
C GLU A 65 12.63 11.54 -13.05
N VAL A 66 13.29 11.28 -11.91
CA VAL A 66 13.17 10.02 -11.18
C VAL A 66 11.88 10.05 -10.38
N PRO A 67 10.90 9.19 -10.68
CA PRO A 67 9.56 9.39 -10.19
C PRO A 67 9.42 8.99 -8.71
N LYS A 68 9.21 7.70 -8.45
CA LYS A 68 8.74 7.21 -7.15
C LYS A 68 9.71 6.19 -6.56
N LEU A 69 9.92 6.27 -5.26
CA LEU A 69 10.57 5.23 -4.47
C LEU A 69 9.50 4.30 -3.90
N VAL A 70 9.59 3.02 -4.23
CA VAL A 70 8.79 1.95 -3.63
C VAL A 70 9.68 1.15 -2.69
N TYR A 71 9.51 1.36 -1.39
CA TYR A 71 10.27 0.68 -0.34
C TYR A 71 9.48 -0.50 0.22
N CYS A 72 9.99 -1.71 0.08
CA CYS A 72 9.32 -2.92 0.50
C CYS A 72 9.99 -3.47 1.76
N THR A 73 9.19 -3.66 2.81
CA THR A 73 9.59 -4.34 4.05
C THR A 73 8.89 -5.69 4.19
N ARG A 74 9.42 -6.55 5.07
CA ARG A 74 8.79 -7.85 5.36
C ARG A 74 7.67 -7.70 6.36
N THR A 75 7.83 -6.85 7.37
CA THR A 75 6.87 -6.71 8.47
C THR A 75 6.33 -5.28 8.64
N VAL A 76 5.21 -5.16 9.36
CA VAL A 76 4.58 -3.86 9.66
C VAL A 76 5.43 -3.02 10.61
N PRO A 77 6.04 -3.57 11.68
CA PRO A 77 6.94 -2.78 12.52
C PRO A 77 8.17 -2.24 11.78
N GLU A 78 8.71 -2.99 10.80
CA GLU A 78 9.78 -2.48 9.92
C GLU A 78 9.30 -1.32 9.06
N MET A 79 8.07 -1.39 8.54
CA MET A 79 7.45 -0.30 7.78
C MET A 79 7.29 0.97 8.62
N GLU A 80 6.82 0.83 9.87
CA GLU A 80 6.68 1.98 10.78
C GLU A 80 8.04 2.60 11.09
N LYS A 81 9.06 1.79 11.40
CA LYS A 81 10.43 2.28 11.61
C LYS A 81 10.99 2.99 10.38
N ALA A 82 10.79 2.44 9.18
CA ALA A 82 11.25 3.07 7.94
C ALA A 82 10.57 4.42 7.69
N LEU A 83 9.27 4.55 8.00
CA LEU A 83 8.55 5.81 7.89
C LEU A 83 9.00 6.82 8.95
N GLU A 84 9.28 6.39 10.18
CA GLU A 84 9.85 7.26 11.23
C GLU A 84 11.25 7.78 10.86
N GLU A 85 12.10 6.91 10.32
CA GLU A 85 13.42 7.29 9.81
C GLU A 85 13.31 8.29 8.65
N LEU A 86 12.36 8.06 7.74
CA LEU A 86 12.07 8.99 6.65
C LEU A 86 11.58 10.34 7.18
N ASP A 87 10.66 10.36 8.15
CA ASP A 87 10.16 11.60 8.76
C ASP A 87 11.29 12.43 9.39
N ASN A 88 12.20 11.77 10.12
CA ASN A 88 13.38 12.43 10.68
C ASN A 88 14.30 13.02 9.59
N LEU A 89 14.51 12.27 8.50
CA LEU A 89 15.27 12.75 7.35
C LEU A 89 14.61 13.97 6.69
N ILE A 90 13.29 13.95 6.51
CA ILE A 90 12.57 15.06 5.88
C ILE A 90 12.60 16.30 6.76
N LYS A 91 12.41 16.17 8.08
CA LYS A 91 12.60 17.29 9.03
C LYS A 91 14.00 17.88 8.94
N TYR A 92 15.03 17.04 8.83
CA TYR A 92 16.40 17.49 8.65
C TYR A 92 16.56 18.26 7.33
N ARG A 93 15.99 17.76 6.23
CA ARG A 93 16.00 18.44 4.93
C ARG A 93 15.29 19.78 4.98
N THR A 94 14.09 19.86 5.55
CA THR A 94 13.32 21.10 5.67
C THR A 94 14.13 22.18 6.39
N LYS A 95 14.88 21.81 7.44
CA LYS A 95 15.75 22.74 8.17
C LYS A 95 16.87 23.33 7.30
N HIS A 96 17.36 22.60 6.30
CA HIS A 96 18.50 22.99 5.47
C HIS A 96 18.14 23.56 4.09
N LEU A 97 17.01 23.14 3.52
CA LEU A 97 16.54 23.53 2.19
C LEU A 97 15.33 24.47 2.20
N GLY A 98 14.71 24.66 3.38
CA GLY A 98 13.41 25.34 3.50
C GLY A 98 12.24 24.45 3.07
N ASP A 99 11.02 24.97 3.22
CA ASP A 99 9.78 24.22 3.02
C ASP A 99 9.63 23.72 1.57
N ASP A 100 9.99 24.54 0.58
CA ASP A 100 9.81 24.19 -0.83
C ASP A 100 10.79 23.11 -1.33
N GLY A 101 12.03 23.06 -0.80
CA GLY A 101 13.04 22.07 -1.20
C GLY A 101 12.90 20.69 -0.51
N ALA A 102 11.99 20.58 0.45
CA ALA A 102 11.75 19.37 1.23
C ALA A 102 10.32 18.79 1.07
N LYS A 103 9.49 19.35 0.17
CA LYS A 103 8.16 18.82 -0.10
C LYS A 103 8.27 17.40 -0.64
N ILE A 104 7.85 16.45 0.18
CA ILE A 104 7.73 15.06 -0.20
C ILE A 104 6.42 14.54 0.37
N LEU A 105 5.72 13.73 -0.40
CA LEU A 105 4.59 12.96 0.11
C LEU A 105 5.02 11.50 0.23
N ALA A 106 5.07 11.02 1.47
CA ALA A 106 5.40 9.64 1.78
C ALA A 106 4.28 8.98 2.60
N LEU A 107 3.94 7.74 2.28
CA LEU A 107 2.96 6.98 3.06
C LEU A 107 3.32 5.51 3.23
N GLY A 108 2.84 4.94 4.34
CA GLY A 108 2.75 3.49 4.52
C GLY A 108 1.42 2.94 4.06
N LEU A 109 1.44 1.83 3.32
CA LEU A 109 0.23 1.06 3.02
C LEU A 109 0.34 -0.34 3.59
N SER A 110 -0.65 -0.71 4.41
CA SER A 110 -0.78 -2.04 4.97
C SER A 110 -2.17 -2.63 4.69
N SER A 111 -2.46 -3.79 5.27
CA SER A 111 -3.76 -4.45 5.15
C SER A 111 -4.89 -3.66 5.83
N ARG A 112 -6.14 -3.92 5.44
CA ARG A 112 -7.32 -3.33 6.09
C ARG A 112 -7.32 -3.53 7.59
N ARG A 113 -6.87 -4.68 8.08
CA ARG A 113 -6.77 -4.98 9.52
C ARG A 113 -5.95 -3.93 10.27
N ASN A 114 -4.85 -3.45 9.68
CA ASN A 114 -3.94 -2.53 10.36
C ASN A 114 -4.38 -1.07 10.23
N MET A 115 -5.26 -0.75 9.28
CA MET A 115 -5.66 0.63 8.96
C MET A 115 -7.14 0.93 9.24
N CYS A 116 -7.95 -0.08 9.56
CA CYS A 116 -9.37 0.08 9.80
C CYS A 116 -9.63 0.86 11.10
N VAL A 117 -10.55 1.83 11.02
CA VAL A 117 -11.01 2.64 12.16
C VAL A 117 -12.49 2.43 12.48
N HIS A 118 -13.18 1.58 11.71
CA HIS A 118 -14.57 1.23 11.97
C HIS A 118 -14.69 0.41 13.26
N PRO A 119 -15.50 0.83 14.25
CA PRO A 119 -15.44 0.32 15.62
C PRO A 119 -15.68 -1.19 15.74
N VAL A 120 -16.54 -1.75 14.88
CA VAL A 120 -16.88 -3.19 14.88
C VAL A 120 -15.89 -4.03 14.09
N ILE A 121 -15.27 -3.47 13.04
CA ILE A 121 -14.40 -4.24 12.15
C ILE A 121 -12.96 -4.23 12.65
N SER A 122 -12.53 -3.12 13.27
CA SER A 122 -11.18 -2.98 13.82
C SER A 122 -10.87 -3.91 14.99
N THR A 123 -11.90 -4.50 15.62
CA THR A 123 -11.74 -5.46 16.73
C THR A 123 -11.50 -6.90 16.26
N GLU A 124 -11.73 -7.19 14.97
CA GLU A 124 -11.53 -8.51 14.42
C GLU A 124 -10.04 -8.84 14.24
N SER A 125 -9.65 -10.05 14.64
CA SER A 125 -8.26 -10.51 14.55
C SER A 125 -7.92 -11.17 13.21
N ASP A 126 -8.91 -11.82 12.60
CA ASP A 126 -8.77 -12.55 11.35
C ASP A 126 -8.86 -11.63 10.12
N ARG A 127 -7.86 -11.73 9.23
CA ARG A 127 -7.75 -10.87 8.03
C ARG A 127 -8.90 -11.12 7.05
N VAL A 128 -9.28 -12.38 6.85
CA VAL A 128 -10.33 -12.75 5.90
C VAL A 128 -11.68 -12.22 6.37
N THR A 129 -11.95 -12.32 7.67
CA THR A 129 -13.16 -11.78 8.30
C THR A 129 -13.23 -10.25 8.20
N VAL A 130 -12.12 -9.54 8.45
CA VAL A 130 -12.04 -8.08 8.26
C VAL A 130 -12.39 -7.69 6.84
N ASP A 131 -11.81 -8.37 5.84
CA ASP A 131 -12.05 -8.08 4.43
C ASP A 131 -13.51 -8.37 4.02
N ALA A 132 -14.08 -9.48 4.50
CA ALA A 132 -15.47 -9.84 4.24
C ALA A 132 -16.45 -8.83 4.85
N LYS A 133 -16.28 -8.46 6.13
CA LYS A 133 -17.11 -7.46 6.80
C LYS A 133 -16.95 -6.07 6.20
N CYS A 134 -15.73 -5.67 5.84
CA CYS A 134 -15.51 -4.40 5.15
C CYS A 134 -16.26 -4.39 3.81
N ARG A 135 -16.15 -5.47 3.02
CA ARG A 135 -16.86 -5.58 1.73
C ARG A 135 -18.38 -5.57 1.90
N SER A 136 -18.93 -6.17 2.96
CA SER A 136 -20.38 -6.21 3.18
C SER A 136 -21.01 -4.83 3.46
N ILE A 137 -20.22 -3.83 3.85
CA ILE A 137 -20.72 -2.47 4.13
C ILE A 137 -20.14 -1.38 3.20
N THR A 138 -19.23 -1.74 2.29
CA THR A 138 -18.60 -0.79 1.33
C THR A 138 -18.91 -1.12 -0.13
N ALA A 139 -19.41 -2.32 -0.43
CA ALA A 139 -19.69 -2.74 -1.77
C ALA A 139 -20.73 -1.85 -2.48
N SER A 140 -20.51 -1.57 -3.76
CA SER A 140 -21.34 -0.68 -4.57
C SER A 140 -22.82 -1.08 -4.54
N TRP A 141 -23.14 -2.38 -4.62
CA TRP A 141 -24.53 -2.86 -4.59
C TRP A 141 -25.21 -2.67 -3.22
N VAL A 142 -24.45 -2.60 -2.13
CA VAL A 142 -24.98 -2.31 -0.79
C VAL A 142 -25.29 -0.82 -0.69
N ARG A 143 -24.37 0.01 -1.15
CA ARG A 143 -24.52 1.47 -1.16
C ARG A 143 -25.69 1.92 -2.04
N SER A 144 -25.85 1.37 -3.24
CA SER A 144 -27.00 1.68 -4.11
C SER A 144 -28.35 1.28 -3.51
N ARG A 145 -28.39 0.30 -2.60
CA ARG A 145 -29.62 -0.07 -1.89
C ARG A 145 -29.92 0.88 -0.74
N ARG A 146 -28.91 1.48 -0.10
CA ARG A 146 -29.09 2.49 0.94
C ARG A 146 -29.86 3.71 0.42
N ASP A 147 -29.67 4.08 -0.84
CA ASP A 147 -30.44 5.15 -1.49
C ASP A 147 -31.96 4.86 -1.52
N GLN A 148 -32.35 3.59 -1.38
CA GLN A 148 -33.74 3.12 -1.38
C GLN A 148 -34.23 2.75 0.03
N ASP A 149 -33.33 2.29 0.91
CA ASP A 149 -33.63 1.87 2.28
C ASP A 149 -32.56 2.40 3.27
N SER A 150 -32.95 3.40 4.06
CA SER A 150 -32.10 4.06 5.05
C SER A 150 -31.64 3.16 6.21
N ASN A 151 -32.23 1.96 6.39
CA ASN A 151 -31.83 1.01 7.44
C ASN A 151 -30.60 0.17 7.07
N ILE A 152 -30.10 0.26 5.84
CA ILE A 152 -28.94 -0.51 5.41
C ILE A 152 -27.66 0.11 5.99
N GLU A 153 -26.94 -0.68 6.78
CA GLU A 153 -25.66 -0.30 7.37
C GLU A 153 -24.58 -0.14 6.28
N VAL A 154 -23.92 1.02 6.28
CA VAL A 154 -22.78 1.33 5.41
C VAL A 154 -21.64 1.91 6.22
N CYS A 155 -20.42 1.80 5.70
CA CYS A 155 -19.27 2.36 6.39
C CYS A 155 -19.23 3.89 6.26
N GLU A 156 -19.49 4.60 7.35
CA GLU A 156 -19.43 6.07 7.40
C GLU A 156 -18.08 6.64 6.95
N PHE A 157 -16.97 5.97 7.32
CA PHE A 157 -15.62 6.39 6.93
C PHE A 157 -15.37 6.25 5.43
N PHE A 158 -15.90 5.21 4.80
CA PHE A 158 -15.76 5.01 3.37
C PHE A 158 -16.63 6.01 2.60
N ASP A 159 -17.89 6.18 3.02
CA ASP A 159 -18.80 7.16 2.41
C ASP A 159 -18.26 8.59 2.53
N GLY A 160 -17.72 8.96 3.70
CA GLY A 160 -17.08 10.26 3.91
C GLY A 160 -15.88 10.48 2.98
N PHE A 161 -15.06 9.44 2.78
CA PHE A 161 -13.96 9.49 1.82
C PHE A 161 -14.46 9.59 0.37
N ASP A 162 -15.45 8.79 -0.03
CA ASP A 162 -15.97 8.78 -1.40
C ASP A 162 -16.56 10.14 -1.81
N GLN A 163 -17.31 10.78 -0.89
CA GLN A 163 -17.98 12.06 -1.14
C GLN A 163 -17.03 13.27 -1.13
N HIS A 164 -16.09 13.33 -0.18
CA HIS A 164 -15.28 14.53 0.07
C HIS A 164 -13.77 14.28 0.01
N GLY A 165 -13.34 13.09 0.42
CA GLY A 165 -11.92 12.72 0.49
C GLY A 165 -11.30 12.41 -0.87
N SER A 166 -12.09 11.96 -1.85
CA SER A 166 -11.61 11.60 -3.20
C SER A 166 -11.08 12.79 -4.01
N GLN A 167 -11.47 14.02 -3.65
CA GLN A 167 -11.00 15.25 -4.27
C GLN A 167 -9.93 15.96 -3.43
N SER A 168 -9.72 15.51 -2.18
CA SER A 168 -8.80 16.13 -1.24
C SER A 168 -7.44 15.46 -1.32
N LEU A 169 -6.41 16.25 -1.63
CA LEU A 169 -5.03 15.80 -1.55
C LEU A 169 -4.51 15.95 -0.12
N LEU A 170 -3.72 14.98 0.34
CA LEU A 170 -2.95 15.16 1.57
C LEU A 170 -1.83 16.16 1.32
N GLU A 171 -1.57 17.00 2.32
CA GLU A 171 -0.42 17.89 2.33
C GLU A 171 0.89 17.10 2.28
N PRO A 172 1.97 17.66 1.73
CA PRO A 172 3.30 17.04 1.79
C PRO A 172 3.68 16.71 3.24
N GLY A 173 4.13 15.48 3.46
CA GLY A 173 4.47 14.94 4.76
C GLY A 173 4.71 13.45 4.71
N VAL A 174 5.22 12.92 5.81
CA VAL A 174 5.42 11.48 6.01
C VAL A 174 4.30 10.95 6.88
N TYR A 175 3.52 10.01 6.33
CA TYR A 175 2.33 9.47 6.98
C TYR A 175 2.56 8.01 7.39
N THR A 176 2.71 7.79 8.70
CA THR A 176 2.69 6.44 9.29
C THR A 176 1.28 5.85 9.26
N LEU A 177 1.17 4.54 9.53
CA LEU A 177 -0.14 3.88 9.64
C LEU A 177 -1.00 4.52 10.73
N ASP A 178 -0.40 4.86 11.87
CA ASP A 178 -1.11 5.51 12.96
C ASP A 178 -1.50 6.95 12.64
N ASN A 179 -0.63 7.73 11.98
CA ASN A 179 -0.99 9.08 11.54
C ASN A 179 -2.20 9.05 10.58
N LEU A 180 -2.24 8.09 9.65
CA LEU A 180 -3.36 7.91 8.73
C LEU A 180 -4.64 7.50 9.47
N ARG A 181 -4.54 6.68 10.51
CA ARG A 181 -5.70 6.30 11.35
C ARG A 181 -6.25 7.48 12.13
N GLU A 182 -5.37 8.29 12.72
CA GLU A 182 -5.76 9.52 13.43
C GLU A 182 -6.40 10.54 12.49
N LEU A 183 -5.81 10.75 11.32
CA LEU A 183 -6.35 11.62 10.28
C LEU A 183 -7.73 11.14 9.81
N GLY A 184 -7.87 9.83 9.57
CA GLY A 184 -9.14 9.24 9.16
C GLY A 184 -10.23 9.35 10.22
N LYS A 185 -9.88 9.24 11.51
CA LYS A 185 -10.83 9.50 12.60
C LYS A 185 -11.26 10.96 12.66
N LYS A 186 -10.31 11.90 12.51
CA LYS A 186 -10.57 13.34 12.55
C LYS A 186 -11.44 13.81 11.39
N ASN A 187 -11.13 13.38 10.17
CA ASN A 187 -11.79 13.81 8.94
C ASN A 187 -12.98 12.90 8.54
N ARG A 188 -13.23 11.83 9.30
CA ARG A 188 -14.19 10.76 8.95
C ARG A 188 -13.92 10.14 7.56
N TRP A 189 -12.65 9.90 7.26
CA TRP A 189 -12.22 9.22 6.04
C TRP A 189 -11.66 7.85 6.35
N CYS A 190 -11.87 6.88 5.45
CA CYS A 190 -11.32 5.54 5.60
C CYS A 190 -9.81 5.56 5.30
N PRO A 191 -8.93 5.32 6.30
CA PRO A 191 -7.48 5.44 6.11
C PRO A 191 -6.94 4.53 5.01
N TYR A 192 -7.49 3.31 4.89
CA TYR A 192 -7.08 2.36 3.87
C TYR A 192 -7.36 2.88 2.45
N PHE A 193 -8.55 3.43 2.21
CA PHE A 193 -8.91 3.95 0.88
C PHE A 193 -8.25 5.30 0.60
N THR A 194 -8.09 6.16 1.62
CA THR A 194 -7.29 7.38 1.52
C THR A 194 -5.86 7.06 1.09
N ALA A 195 -5.16 6.18 1.82
CA ALA A 195 -3.79 5.79 1.49
C ALA A 195 -3.70 5.21 0.08
N ARG A 196 -4.64 4.32 -0.28
CA ARG A 196 -4.69 3.72 -1.60
C ARG A 196 -4.87 4.75 -2.72
N HIS A 197 -5.72 5.76 -2.53
CA HIS A 197 -5.89 6.84 -3.50
C HIS A 197 -4.63 7.70 -3.61
N MET A 198 -3.99 7.99 -2.47
CA MET A 198 -2.82 8.86 -2.41
C MET A 198 -1.56 8.26 -3.02
N ILE A 199 -1.47 6.94 -3.19
CA ILE A 199 -0.32 6.25 -3.83
C ILE A 199 0.08 6.92 -5.15
N LYS A 200 -0.89 7.37 -5.95
CA LYS A 200 -0.66 8.04 -7.23
C LYS A 200 0.18 9.31 -7.11
N PHE A 201 0.00 10.04 -6.02
CA PHE A 201 0.61 11.36 -5.79
C PHE A 201 1.87 11.29 -4.91
N CYS A 202 2.17 10.14 -4.32
CA CYS A 202 3.32 9.98 -3.43
C CYS A 202 4.65 9.91 -4.18
N ASN A 203 5.68 10.51 -3.61
CA ASN A 203 7.07 10.34 -4.05
C ASN A 203 7.70 9.08 -3.44
N VAL A 204 7.29 8.72 -2.22
CA VAL A 204 7.79 7.53 -1.52
C VAL A 204 6.61 6.71 -1.02
N VAL A 205 6.60 5.42 -1.28
CA VAL A 205 5.60 4.51 -0.71
C VAL A 205 6.27 3.32 -0.06
N VAL A 206 5.86 3.04 1.18
CA VAL A 206 6.35 1.90 1.94
C VAL A 206 5.31 0.79 1.96
N TYR A 207 5.65 -0.37 1.40
CA TYR A 207 4.79 -1.55 1.27
C TYR A 207 5.33 -2.77 2.01
N ASN A 208 4.46 -3.76 2.18
CA ASN A 208 4.90 -5.13 2.38
C ASN A 208 5.21 -5.80 1.02
N TYR A 209 6.15 -6.73 0.99
CA TYR A 209 6.51 -7.54 -0.19
C TYR A 209 5.29 -8.08 -0.96
N ALA A 210 4.27 -8.55 -0.25
CA ALA A 210 3.08 -9.14 -0.86
C ALA A 210 2.35 -8.17 -1.81
N TYR A 211 2.41 -6.85 -1.56
CA TYR A 211 1.79 -5.85 -2.44
C TYR A 211 2.52 -5.68 -3.77
N VAL A 212 3.75 -6.18 -3.89
CA VAL A 212 4.52 -6.14 -5.15
C VAL A 212 4.56 -7.53 -5.79
N ILE A 213 4.69 -8.59 -5.00
CA ILE A 213 4.91 -9.96 -5.50
C ILE A 213 3.61 -10.70 -5.79
N ASP A 214 2.58 -10.60 -4.93
CA ASP A 214 1.34 -11.37 -5.10
C ASP A 214 0.54 -10.84 -6.30
N PRO A 215 0.31 -11.62 -7.38
CA PRO A 215 -0.44 -11.15 -8.54
C PRO A 215 -1.86 -10.69 -8.23
N LYS A 216 -2.49 -11.20 -7.16
CA LYS A 216 -3.87 -10.85 -6.78
C LYS A 216 -3.96 -9.46 -6.17
N ILE A 217 -2.91 -9.04 -5.46
CA ILE A 217 -2.88 -7.78 -4.72
C ILE A 217 -2.08 -6.73 -5.50
N SER A 218 -0.99 -7.13 -6.13
CA SER A 218 -0.12 -6.23 -6.91
C SER A 218 -0.87 -5.47 -7.99
N GLN A 219 -1.84 -6.09 -8.68
CA GLN A 219 -2.68 -5.39 -9.67
C GLN A 219 -3.44 -4.18 -9.11
N LEU A 220 -3.70 -4.14 -7.80
CA LEU A 220 -4.40 -3.02 -7.15
C LEU A 220 -3.51 -1.80 -6.99
N VAL A 221 -2.19 -1.97 -7.04
CA VAL A 221 -1.18 -0.97 -6.73
C VAL A 221 -0.24 -0.70 -7.91
N SER A 222 0.08 -1.73 -8.70
CA SER A 222 1.01 -1.69 -9.82
C SER A 222 0.58 -0.76 -10.95
N ARG A 223 -0.72 -0.49 -11.07
CA ARG A 223 -1.26 0.48 -12.05
C ARG A 223 -0.83 1.92 -11.74
N ASP A 224 -0.55 2.20 -10.48
CA ASP A 224 -0.21 3.53 -9.96
C ASP A 224 1.31 3.66 -9.69
N ILE A 225 2.09 2.63 -10.00
CA ILE A 225 3.56 2.62 -9.94
C ILE A 225 4.10 2.77 -11.35
N GLU A 226 4.93 3.79 -11.56
CA GLU A 226 5.55 4.06 -12.86
C GLU A 226 6.71 3.10 -13.13
N LYS A 227 6.94 2.74 -14.40
CA LYS A 227 7.99 1.78 -14.79
C LYS A 227 9.40 2.23 -14.40
N GLU A 228 9.61 3.54 -14.29
CA GLU A 228 10.89 4.17 -13.94
C GLU A 228 11.06 4.34 -12.42
N SER A 229 10.12 3.84 -11.62
CA SER A 229 10.19 3.88 -10.16
C SER A 229 11.35 3.02 -9.63
N ILE A 230 11.96 3.48 -8.55
CA ILE A 230 13.00 2.74 -7.83
C ILE A 230 12.31 1.78 -6.86
N LEU A 231 12.52 0.48 -7.03
CA LEU A 231 11.99 -0.57 -6.14
C LEU A 231 13.11 -1.10 -5.24
N VAL A 232 12.90 -1.00 -3.93
CA VAL A 232 13.85 -1.49 -2.91
C VAL A 232 13.20 -2.62 -2.12
N PHE A 233 13.84 -3.79 -2.07
CA PHE A 233 13.49 -4.85 -1.14
C PHE A 233 14.46 -4.83 0.04
N ASP A 234 13.95 -4.50 1.22
CA ASP A 234 14.73 -4.52 2.45
C ASP A 234 14.56 -5.83 3.21
N GLU A 235 15.64 -6.42 3.72
CA GLU A 235 15.69 -7.77 4.31
C GLU A 235 15.26 -8.91 3.34
N ALA A 236 15.71 -8.82 2.08
CA ALA A 236 15.29 -9.67 0.95
C ALA A 236 15.75 -11.15 1.00
N HIS A 237 16.29 -11.62 2.12
CA HIS A 237 16.77 -13.00 2.27
C HIS A 237 15.65 -14.06 2.21
N ASN A 238 14.39 -13.65 2.37
CA ASN A 238 13.21 -14.53 2.37
C ASN A 238 12.29 -14.31 1.14
N ILE A 239 12.78 -13.67 0.10
CA ILE A 239 11.95 -13.32 -1.07
C ILE A 239 11.42 -14.57 -1.80
N ASP A 240 12.22 -15.64 -1.83
CA ASP A 240 11.88 -16.94 -2.40
C ASP A 240 10.67 -17.58 -1.70
N ASN A 241 10.68 -17.61 -0.37
CA ASN A 241 9.58 -18.11 0.45
C ASN A 241 8.30 -17.30 0.21
N VAL A 242 8.41 -15.98 0.10
CA VAL A 242 7.26 -15.10 -0.18
C VAL A 242 6.68 -15.38 -1.57
N CYS A 243 7.53 -15.60 -2.58
CA CYS A 243 7.09 -16.00 -3.93
C CYS A 243 6.39 -17.37 -3.92
N ILE A 244 6.95 -18.35 -3.22
CA ILE A 244 6.37 -19.70 -3.10
C ILE A 244 5.00 -19.61 -2.44
N GLU A 245 4.87 -18.90 -1.32
CA GLU A 245 3.61 -18.74 -0.59
C GLU A 245 2.53 -18.01 -1.42
N ALA A 246 2.90 -16.95 -2.15
CA ALA A 246 1.95 -16.17 -2.95
C ALA A 246 1.26 -17.00 -4.05
N LEU A 247 1.98 -17.99 -4.60
CA LEU A 247 1.50 -18.85 -5.69
C LEU A 247 1.03 -20.23 -5.21
N SER A 248 1.22 -20.56 -3.93
CA SER A 248 0.80 -21.84 -3.36
C SER A 248 -0.63 -21.79 -2.82
N VAL A 249 -1.39 -22.87 -3.04
CA VAL A 249 -2.73 -23.05 -2.48
C VAL A 249 -2.80 -24.40 -1.80
N ASN A 250 -3.13 -24.40 -0.51
CA ASN A 250 -3.24 -25.61 0.30
C ASN A 250 -4.69 -26.01 0.49
N PHE A 251 -5.03 -27.26 0.14
CA PHE A 251 -6.34 -27.84 0.38
C PHE A 251 -6.25 -28.88 1.49
N ASN A 252 -7.22 -28.88 2.40
CA ASN A 252 -7.37 -29.92 3.41
C ASN A 252 -8.83 -30.36 3.50
N LYS A 253 -9.08 -31.44 4.27
CA LYS A 253 -10.43 -31.98 4.43
C LYS A 253 -11.44 -30.95 4.94
N LYS A 254 -11.04 -30.07 5.87
CA LYS A 254 -11.91 -28.99 6.39
C LYS A 254 -12.27 -27.98 5.30
N THR A 255 -11.33 -27.62 4.42
CA THR A 255 -11.57 -26.74 3.27
C THR A 255 -12.62 -27.36 2.33
N LEU A 256 -12.51 -28.66 2.03
CA LEU A 256 -13.44 -29.36 1.15
C LEU A 256 -14.83 -29.52 1.78
N GLU A 257 -14.92 -29.84 3.07
CA GLU A 257 -16.19 -29.90 3.80
C GLU A 257 -16.87 -28.52 3.86
N GLY A 258 -16.09 -27.46 4.06
CA GLY A 258 -16.57 -26.08 3.97
C GLY A 258 -17.10 -25.72 2.58
N ALA A 259 -16.38 -26.13 1.53
CA ALA A 259 -16.80 -25.93 0.15
C ALA A 259 -18.15 -26.62 -0.15
N ASN A 260 -18.35 -27.86 0.31
CA ASN A 260 -19.63 -28.56 0.14
C ASN A 260 -20.79 -27.84 0.84
N LYS A 261 -20.58 -27.33 2.06
CA LYS A 261 -21.58 -26.52 2.78
C LYS A 261 -21.89 -25.22 2.05
N ASN A 262 -20.87 -24.57 1.49
CA ASN A 262 -21.03 -23.36 0.70
C ASN A 262 -21.80 -23.62 -0.61
N LEU A 263 -21.54 -24.74 -1.29
CA LEU A 263 -22.29 -25.14 -2.50
C LEU A 263 -23.78 -25.36 -2.20
N ALA A 264 -24.12 -26.05 -1.11
CA ALA A 264 -25.51 -26.23 -0.70
C ALA A 264 -26.20 -24.89 -0.35
N THR A 265 -25.45 -23.94 0.21
CA THR A 265 -25.97 -22.60 0.53
C THR A 265 -26.18 -21.77 -0.72
N LEU A 266 -25.24 -21.83 -1.67
CA LEU A 266 -25.35 -21.16 -2.96
C LEU A 266 -26.51 -21.74 -3.79
N GLY A 267 -26.71 -23.07 -3.78
CA GLY A 267 -27.83 -23.73 -4.43
C GLY A 267 -29.18 -23.18 -3.97
N ARG A 268 -29.39 -23.10 -2.64
CA ARG A 268 -30.60 -22.50 -2.05
C ARG A 268 -30.78 -21.03 -2.43
N ALA A 269 -29.68 -20.26 -2.47
CA ALA A 269 -29.73 -18.85 -2.85
C ALA A 269 -30.11 -18.66 -4.34
N ILE A 270 -29.63 -19.55 -5.22
CA ILE A 270 -29.98 -19.56 -6.64
C ILE A 270 -31.46 -19.91 -6.84
N GLU A 271 -31.97 -20.93 -6.14
CA GLU A 271 -33.39 -21.30 -6.19
C GLU A 271 -34.28 -20.12 -5.76
N LYS A 272 -33.95 -19.49 -4.62
CA LYS A 272 -34.66 -18.30 -4.16
C LYS A 272 -34.61 -17.14 -5.17
N CYS A 273 -33.46 -16.89 -5.80
CA CYS A 273 -33.36 -15.83 -6.81
C CYS A 273 -34.16 -16.15 -8.09
N LYS A 274 -34.23 -17.42 -8.51
CA LYS A 274 -35.07 -17.83 -9.64
C LYS A 274 -36.56 -17.61 -9.36
N GLU A 275 -36.98 -17.80 -8.12
CA GLU A 275 -38.37 -17.56 -7.69
C GLU A 275 -38.69 -16.06 -7.54
N THR A 276 -37.75 -15.28 -7.00
CA THR A 276 -38.01 -13.89 -6.59
C THR A 276 -37.69 -12.86 -7.68
N ASN A 277 -36.68 -13.10 -8.54
CA ASN A 277 -36.19 -12.08 -9.46
C ASN A 277 -35.50 -12.65 -10.73
N LYS A 278 -36.23 -13.51 -11.46
CA LYS A 278 -35.73 -14.20 -12.68
C LYS A 278 -35.18 -13.24 -13.74
N GLN A 279 -35.81 -12.08 -13.93
CA GLN A 279 -35.39 -11.07 -14.91
C GLN A 279 -33.99 -10.50 -14.64
N GLN A 280 -33.63 -10.26 -13.37
CA GLN A 280 -32.30 -9.75 -13.02
C GLN A 280 -31.21 -10.79 -13.33
N LEU A 281 -31.52 -12.08 -13.14
CA LEU A 281 -30.64 -13.19 -13.46
C LEU A 281 -30.41 -13.33 -14.97
N GLU A 282 -31.46 -13.19 -15.76
CA GLU A 282 -31.39 -13.20 -17.23
C GLU A 282 -30.63 -11.99 -17.77
N GLN A 283 -30.81 -10.79 -17.18
CA GLN A 283 -30.06 -9.59 -17.54
C GLN A 283 -28.57 -9.71 -17.24
N GLU A 284 -28.18 -10.19 -16.06
CA GLU A 284 -26.76 -10.42 -15.73
C GLU A 284 -26.14 -11.50 -16.62
N TYR A 285 -26.87 -12.58 -16.93
CA TYR A 285 -26.42 -13.59 -17.89
C TYR A 285 -26.19 -12.99 -19.28
N ALA A 286 -27.13 -12.20 -19.79
CA ALA A 286 -26.99 -11.51 -21.06
C ALA A 286 -25.79 -10.54 -21.06
N ARG A 287 -25.57 -9.84 -19.95
CA ARG A 287 -24.44 -8.91 -19.78
C ARG A 287 -23.10 -9.64 -19.79
N LEU A 288 -22.99 -10.78 -19.12
CA LEU A 288 -21.80 -11.64 -19.14
C LEU A 288 -21.51 -12.19 -20.54
N VAL A 289 -22.53 -12.70 -21.23
CA VAL A 289 -22.38 -13.23 -22.60
C VAL A 289 -21.98 -12.13 -23.59
N ALA A 290 -22.53 -10.93 -23.45
CA ALA A 290 -22.16 -9.77 -24.26
C ALA A 290 -20.71 -9.31 -23.96
N GLY A 291 -20.32 -9.25 -22.69
CA GLY A 291 -18.96 -8.87 -22.27
C GLY A 291 -17.90 -9.85 -22.76
N MET A 292 -18.14 -11.15 -22.65
CA MET A 292 -17.23 -12.19 -23.15
C MET A 292 -17.10 -12.25 -24.68
N ARG A 293 -18.05 -11.67 -25.43
CA ARG A 293 -17.98 -11.57 -26.90
C ARG A 293 -17.28 -10.30 -27.38
N ALA A 294 -17.00 -9.37 -26.47
CA ALA A 294 -16.38 -8.08 -26.75
C ALA A 294 -14.88 -8.04 -26.42
N GLU A 295 -14.34 -9.09 -25.79
CA GLU A 295 -12.90 -9.39 -25.70
C GLU A 295 -12.46 -10.28 -26.88
#